data_AF-A0A9Q0FSX5-F1
#
_entry.id   AF-A0A9Q0FSX5-F1
#
_cell.length_a   1.000
_cell.length_b   1.000
_cell.length_c   1.000
_cell.angle_alpha   90.00
_cell.angle_beta   90.00
_cell.angle_gamma   90.00
#
_symmetry.space_group_name_H-M   'P 1'
#
loop_
_entity.id
_entity.type
_entity.pdbx_description
1 polymer ?
#
loop_
_entity_poly.entity_id
_entity_poly.type
_entity_poly.pdbx_seq_one_letter_code
_entity_poly.pdbx_strand_id
1 'polypeptide(L)'
;MAWHLCLFRPDRVKALVNMSVVFRPRNPKRKPVESMRAVYGDDYYMIRAQEPGELEAEFAQIGLERAVKELLTYRTPGPLFLPKGKGFGNPLDVPIVLPSWLSEEDAQYYVSTFEKRGITGGLNYYRNLDLNWELSAPWTGCQIKVPVKFIVGDQDLTYNSFGVKDYIREGQFKKNVPLLEELVIMEGVAHFIGEEKADEINKHIYEFFQKF
;
A
#
# COMPACT_ATOMS: atom_id res chain seq x y z
N MET A 1 0.99 -1.26 -8.96
CA MET A 1 0.75 -1.42 -10.42
C MET A 1 1.48 -0.38 -11.27
N ALA A 2 1.31 0.92 -11.00
CA ALA A 2 1.92 2.00 -11.82
C ALA A 2 3.44 1.85 -12.07
N TRP A 3 4.20 1.38 -11.07
CA TRP A 3 5.62 1.07 -11.25
C TRP A 3 5.90 0.09 -12.39
N HIS A 4 5.14 -1.01 -12.46
CA HIS A 4 5.30 -2.01 -13.52
C HIS A 4 4.91 -1.45 -14.89
N LEU A 5 3.86 -0.62 -14.96
CA LEU A 5 3.51 0.07 -16.22
C LEU A 5 4.68 0.94 -16.70
N CYS A 6 5.28 1.73 -15.81
CA CYS A 6 6.41 2.59 -16.15
C CYS A 6 7.68 1.80 -16.49
N LEU A 7 7.81 0.59 -15.95
CA LEU A 7 8.94 -0.31 -16.23
C LEU A 7 8.76 -1.02 -17.58
N PHE A 8 7.54 -1.45 -17.91
CA PHE A 8 7.25 -2.24 -19.09
C PHE A 8 7.00 -1.37 -20.33
N ARG A 9 6.31 -0.24 -20.15
CA ARG A 9 5.86 0.67 -21.19
C ARG A 9 6.10 2.14 -20.81
N PRO A 10 7.36 2.55 -20.57
CA PRO A 10 7.68 3.95 -20.28
C PRO A 10 7.23 4.89 -21.39
N ASP A 11 7.16 4.41 -22.64
CA ASP A 11 6.65 5.14 -23.80
C ASP A 11 5.18 5.56 -23.69
N ARG A 12 4.41 4.97 -22.77
CA ARG A 12 3.00 5.27 -22.54
C ARG A 12 2.75 6.19 -21.34
N VAL A 13 3.79 6.59 -20.61
CA VAL A 13 3.65 7.38 -19.38
C VAL A 13 4.52 8.63 -19.49
N LYS A 14 3.87 9.80 -19.62
CA LYS A 14 4.55 11.10 -19.71
C LYS A 14 5.23 11.47 -18.39
N ALA A 15 4.53 11.29 -17.27
CA ALA A 15 5.00 11.51 -15.91
C ALA A 15 4.12 10.72 -14.92
N LEU A 16 4.62 10.43 -13.72
CA LEU A 16 3.92 9.67 -12.69
C LEU A 16 3.90 10.42 -11.35
N VAL A 17 2.71 10.64 -10.79
CA VAL A 17 2.55 10.88 -9.34
C VAL A 17 2.19 9.55 -8.71
N ASN A 18 3.02 9.05 -7.80
CA ASN A 18 2.76 7.81 -7.09
C ASN A 18 2.76 8.02 -5.58
N MET A 19 1.94 7.25 -4.88
CA MET A 19 1.66 7.48 -3.47
C MET A 19 1.96 6.24 -2.65
N SER A 20 2.36 6.43 -1.39
CA SER A 20 2.54 5.39 -0.36
C SER A 20 3.67 4.38 -0.62
N VAL A 21 3.59 3.61 -1.70
CA VAL A 21 4.45 2.45 -1.95
C VAL A 21 5.63 2.82 -2.86
N VAL A 22 6.83 2.88 -2.29
CA VAL A 22 8.08 3.09 -3.04
C VAL A 22 8.33 2.02 -4.11
N PHE A 23 9.10 2.36 -5.15
CA PHE A 23 9.60 1.34 -6.07
C PHE A 23 10.60 0.44 -5.35
N ARG A 24 10.28 -0.85 -5.24
CA ARG A 24 11.21 -1.87 -4.73
C ARG A 24 11.76 -2.69 -5.89
N PRO A 25 13.07 -2.62 -6.18
CA PRO A 25 13.66 -3.45 -7.22
C PRO A 25 13.58 -4.93 -6.82
N ARG A 26 13.42 -5.80 -7.82
CA ARG A 26 13.41 -7.25 -7.62
C ARG A 26 14.74 -7.71 -7.01
N ASN A 27 14.67 -8.45 -5.90
CA ASN A 27 15.83 -9.15 -5.36
C ASN A 27 15.92 -10.56 -5.98
N PRO A 28 16.94 -10.89 -6.79
CA PRO A 28 17.01 -12.18 -7.48
C PRO A 28 17.25 -13.38 -6.55
N LYS A 29 17.63 -13.15 -5.29
CA LYS A 29 17.97 -14.21 -4.33
C LYS A 29 16.86 -14.55 -3.35
N ARG A 30 15.80 -13.73 -3.27
CA ARG A 30 14.77 -13.89 -2.24
C ARG A 30 13.38 -13.60 -2.80
N LYS A 31 12.47 -14.56 -2.59
CA LYS A 31 11.05 -14.39 -2.91
C LYS A 31 10.36 -13.46 -1.90
N PRO A 32 9.37 -12.64 -2.32
CA PRO A 32 8.71 -11.69 -1.45
C PRO A 32 8.02 -12.32 -0.23
N VAL A 33 7.23 -13.37 -0.42
CA VAL A 33 6.42 -13.95 0.67
C VAL A 33 7.31 -14.52 1.77
N GLU A 34 8.30 -15.34 1.42
CA GLU A 34 9.25 -15.88 2.40
C GLU A 34 10.06 -14.77 3.08
N SER A 35 10.50 -13.75 2.33
CA SER A 35 11.24 -12.62 2.91
C SER A 35 10.42 -11.84 3.93
N MET A 36 9.15 -11.56 3.62
CA MET A 36 8.27 -10.85 4.54
C MET A 36 7.93 -11.69 5.76
N ARG A 37 7.70 -13.00 5.56
CA ARG A 37 7.50 -13.96 6.67
C ARG A 37 8.72 -14.02 7.58
N ALA A 38 9.94 -14.01 7.04
CA ALA A 38 11.16 -14.03 7.84
C ALA A 38 11.37 -12.74 8.67
N VAL A 39 10.87 -11.60 8.20
CA VAL A 39 11.03 -10.30 8.87
C VAL A 39 9.90 -10.02 9.86
N TYR A 40 8.66 -10.36 9.50
CA TYR A 40 7.46 -9.97 10.25
C TYR A 40 6.69 -11.16 10.85
N GLY A 41 7.04 -12.40 10.51
CA GLY A 41 6.33 -13.58 10.96
C GLY A 41 5.00 -13.80 10.24
N ASP A 42 4.26 -14.81 10.72
CA ASP A 42 3.06 -15.32 10.05
C ASP A 42 1.85 -14.40 10.18
N ASP A 43 1.81 -13.55 11.20
CA ASP A 43 0.69 -12.64 11.45
C ASP A 43 0.73 -11.37 10.61
N TYR A 44 1.80 -11.14 9.83
CA TYR A 44 1.84 -10.02 8.91
C TYR A 44 0.74 -10.13 7.85
N TYR A 45 -0.02 -9.06 7.62
CA TYR A 45 -1.26 -9.13 6.85
C TYR A 45 -1.10 -9.73 5.44
N MET A 46 0.03 -9.46 4.75
CA MET A 46 0.28 -10.04 3.43
C MET A 46 0.56 -11.55 3.50
N ILE A 47 1.12 -12.05 4.60
CA ILE A 47 1.31 -13.49 4.84
C ILE A 47 -0.03 -14.14 5.19
N ARG A 48 -0.83 -13.48 6.02
CA ARG A 48 -2.20 -13.92 6.32
C ARG A 48 -3.11 -13.95 5.10
N ALA A 49 -2.88 -13.10 4.12
CA ALA A 49 -3.62 -13.11 2.86
C ALA A 49 -3.26 -14.27 1.91
N GLN A 50 -2.17 -15.02 2.16
CA GLN A 50 -1.70 -16.05 1.23
C GLN A 50 -2.67 -17.23 1.09
N GLU A 51 -3.22 -17.72 2.20
CA GLU A 51 -4.16 -18.84 2.16
C GLU A 51 -5.54 -18.38 1.65
N PRO A 52 -6.05 -18.93 0.54
CA PRO A 52 -7.36 -18.57 0.01
C PRO A 52 -8.50 -18.91 1.00
N GLY A 53 -9.33 -17.92 1.32
CA GLY A 53 -10.51 -18.11 2.17
C GLY A 53 -10.27 -17.85 3.66
N GLU A 54 -9.03 -17.83 4.16
CA GLU A 54 -8.78 -17.62 5.59
C GLU A 54 -9.12 -16.19 6.05
N LEU A 55 -8.48 -15.17 5.47
CA LEU A 55 -8.78 -13.78 5.82
C LEU A 55 -10.21 -13.39 5.42
N GLU A 56 -10.75 -13.96 4.33
CA GLU A 56 -12.16 -13.78 3.98
C GLU A 56 -13.10 -14.26 5.08
N ALA A 57 -12.87 -15.46 5.62
CA ALA A 57 -13.68 -16.01 6.70
C ALA A 57 -13.51 -15.21 8.01
N GLU A 58 -12.30 -14.78 8.34
CA GLU A 58 -12.06 -13.95 9.53
C GLU A 58 -12.75 -12.59 9.42
N PHE A 59 -12.71 -11.94 8.26
CA PHE A 59 -13.40 -10.66 8.05
C PHE A 59 -14.91 -10.81 8.09
N ALA A 60 -15.45 -11.94 7.59
CA ALA A 60 -16.86 -12.27 7.75
C ALA A 60 -17.24 -12.49 9.23
N GLN A 61 -16.37 -13.15 10.02
CA GLN A 61 -16.60 -13.44 11.43
C GLN A 61 -16.61 -12.17 12.31
N ILE A 62 -15.71 -11.22 12.06
CA ILE A 62 -15.68 -9.95 12.81
C ILE A 62 -16.69 -8.91 12.30
N GLY A 63 -17.34 -9.19 11.17
CA GLY A 63 -18.20 -8.26 10.44
C GLY A 63 -17.43 -7.45 9.41
N LEU A 64 -17.90 -7.48 8.15
CA LEU A 64 -17.21 -6.82 7.05
C LEU A 64 -17.18 -5.29 7.22
N GLU A 65 -18.25 -4.71 7.75
CA GLU A 65 -18.29 -3.28 8.09
C GLU A 65 -17.15 -2.90 9.05
N ARG A 66 -16.99 -3.67 10.13
CA ARG A 66 -15.90 -3.51 11.09
C ARG A 66 -14.55 -3.58 10.38
N ALA A 67 -14.32 -4.65 9.61
CA ALA A 67 -13.04 -4.87 8.95
C ALA A 67 -12.67 -3.72 7.99
N VAL A 68 -13.63 -3.22 7.21
CA VAL A 68 -13.42 -2.09 6.29
C VAL A 68 -13.12 -0.81 7.07
N LYS A 69 -13.89 -0.50 8.11
CA LYS A 69 -13.66 0.69 8.93
C LYS A 69 -12.31 0.62 9.66
N GLU A 70 -11.93 -0.52 10.24
CA GLU A 70 -10.61 -0.69 10.88
C GLU A 70 -9.45 -0.43 9.90
N LEU A 71 -9.58 -0.90 8.65
CA LEU A 71 -8.61 -0.63 7.59
C LEU A 71 -8.53 0.85 7.26
N LEU A 72 -9.66 1.48 6.95
CA LEU A 72 -9.73 2.88 6.55
C LEU A 72 -9.25 3.83 7.66
N THR A 73 -9.49 3.48 8.93
CA THR A 73 -9.06 4.27 10.09
C THR A 73 -7.69 3.85 10.64
N TYR A 74 -6.96 2.96 9.98
CA TYR A 74 -5.66 2.49 10.46
C TYR A 74 -4.60 3.60 10.39
N ARG A 75 -4.04 3.96 11.55
CA ARG A 75 -3.03 5.02 11.68
C ARG A 75 -1.74 4.61 12.39
N THR A 76 -1.66 3.38 12.89
CA THR A 76 -0.48 2.90 13.61
C THR A 76 0.72 2.89 12.67
N PRO A 77 1.79 3.66 12.96
CA PRO A 77 2.97 3.65 12.12
C PRO A 77 3.69 2.32 12.25
N GLY A 78 3.65 1.49 11.20
CA GLY A 78 4.33 0.20 11.16
C GLY A 78 3.54 -0.88 10.43
N PRO A 79 4.12 -2.08 10.27
CA PRO A 79 3.46 -3.18 9.57
C PRO A 79 2.15 -3.57 10.26
N LEU A 80 1.10 -3.82 9.45
CA LEU A 80 -0.17 -4.35 9.94
C LEU A 80 -0.03 -5.84 10.25
N PHE A 81 -0.35 -6.21 11.48
CA PHE A 81 -0.47 -7.58 11.94
C PHE A 81 -1.92 -7.93 12.17
N LEU A 82 -2.33 -9.12 11.71
CA LEU A 82 -3.68 -9.65 11.87
C LEU A 82 -3.60 -11.03 12.55
N PRO A 83 -3.32 -11.13 13.87
CA PRO A 83 -3.19 -12.42 14.54
C PRO A 83 -4.46 -13.26 14.44
N LYS A 84 -4.31 -14.58 14.32
CA LYS A 84 -5.43 -15.46 13.91
C LYS A 84 -6.54 -15.42 14.95
N GLY A 85 -7.76 -15.13 14.49
CA GLY A 85 -8.92 -14.99 15.35
C GLY A 85 -8.95 -13.72 16.20
N LYS A 86 -8.01 -12.77 16.01
CA LYS A 86 -7.99 -11.47 16.73
C LYS A 86 -8.32 -10.27 15.85
N GLY A 87 -8.46 -10.46 14.53
CA GLY A 87 -8.67 -9.37 13.59
C GLY A 87 -7.59 -8.29 13.73
N PHE A 88 -8.02 -7.05 13.97
CA PHE A 88 -7.15 -5.88 14.14
C PHE A 88 -6.63 -5.69 15.58
N GLY A 89 -6.97 -6.59 16.50
CA GLY A 89 -6.54 -6.54 17.91
C GLY A 89 -7.41 -5.64 18.80
N ASN A 90 -8.34 -4.87 18.23
CA ASN A 90 -9.31 -4.07 18.96
C ASN A 90 -10.47 -4.93 19.48
N PRO A 91 -11.02 -4.66 20.68
CA PRO A 91 -12.24 -5.31 21.15
C PRO A 91 -13.43 -5.06 20.20
N LEU A 92 -14.21 -6.10 19.92
CA LEU A 92 -15.30 -6.04 18.93
C LEU A 92 -16.48 -5.15 19.36
N ASP A 93 -16.64 -4.94 20.67
CA ASP A 93 -17.69 -4.13 21.29
C ASP A 93 -17.37 -2.63 21.33
N VAL A 94 -16.11 -2.23 21.10
CA VAL A 94 -15.68 -0.82 21.11
C VAL A 94 -15.95 -0.20 19.74
N PRO A 95 -16.82 0.82 19.59
CA PRO A 95 -17.14 1.40 18.28
C PRO A 95 -15.91 2.02 17.59
N ILE A 96 -15.88 1.96 16.26
CA ILE A 96 -14.83 2.64 15.47
C ILE A 96 -15.23 4.10 15.32
N VAL A 97 -14.38 4.99 15.81
CA VAL A 97 -14.54 6.44 15.61
C VAL A 97 -13.95 6.80 14.25
N LEU A 98 -14.79 7.22 13.32
CA LEU A 98 -14.32 7.68 12.01
C LEU A 98 -13.59 9.03 12.14
N PRO A 99 -12.45 9.20 11.45
CA PRO A 99 -11.77 10.48 11.39
C PRO A 99 -12.60 11.50 10.60
N SER A 100 -12.36 12.79 10.81
CA SER A 100 -13.13 13.88 10.20
C SER A 100 -13.11 13.91 8.66
N TRP A 101 -12.15 13.22 8.03
CA TRP A 101 -12.04 13.11 6.58
C TRP A 101 -12.83 11.94 5.98
N LEU A 102 -13.35 11.02 6.82
CA LEU A 102 -14.12 9.87 6.37
C LEU A 102 -15.53 9.95 6.95
N SER A 103 -16.51 10.28 6.12
CA SER A 103 -17.90 10.31 6.57
C SER A 103 -18.46 8.90 6.73
N GLU A 104 -19.57 8.77 7.47
CA GLU A 104 -20.29 7.50 7.58
C GLU A 104 -20.85 7.04 6.22
N GLU A 105 -21.26 7.99 5.37
CA GLU A 105 -21.73 7.71 4.02
C GLU A 105 -20.62 7.12 3.14
N ASP A 106 -19.43 7.71 3.18
CA ASP A 106 -18.26 7.23 2.43
C ASP A 106 -17.83 5.85 2.92
N ALA A 107 -17.74 5.65 4.25
CA ALA A 107 -17.44 4.35 4.83
C ALA A 107 -18.46 3.29 4.36
N GLN A 108 -19.75 3.62 4.39
CA GLN A 108 -20.81 2.69 3.99
C GLN A 108 -20.82 2.39 2.48
N TYR A 109 -20.34 3.33 1.65
CA TYR A 109 -20.11 3.06 0.23
C TYR A 109 -19.08 1.94 0.01
N TYR A 110 -17.95 1.97 0.73
CA TYR A 110 -16.95 0.89 0.67
C TYR A 110 -17.52 -0.43 1.19
N VAL A 111 -18.21 -0.41 2.33
CA VAL A 111 -18.81 -1.60 2.96
C VAL A 111 -19.79 -2.26 2.01
N SER A 112 -20.78 -1.53 1.51
CA SER A 112 -21.79 -2.08 0.59
C SER A 112 -21.21 -2.58 -0.72
N THR A 113 -20.08 -2.03 -1.16
CA THR A 113 -19.35 -2.52 -2.34
C THR A 113 -18.68 -3.87 -2.06
N PHE A 114 -17.99 -4.00 -0.92
CA PHE A 114 -17.35 -5.25 -0.53
C PHE A 114 -18.34 -6.34 -0.13
N GLU A 115 -19.50 -6.00 0.43
CA GLU A 115 -20.58 -6.96 0.69
C GLU A 115 -21.09 -7.60 -0.60
N LYS A 116 -21.24 -6.80 -1.66
CA LYS A 116 -21.73 -7.28 -2.96
C LYS A 116 -20.68 -8.08 -3.75
N ARG A 117 -19.41 -7.70 -3.65
CA ARG A 117 -18.34 -8.25 -4.51
C ARG A 117 -17.39 -9.21 -3.81
N GLY A 118 -17.41 -9.23 -2.48
CA GLY A 118 -16.39 -9.88 -1.65
C GLY A 118 -15.04 -9.14 -1.68
N ILE A 119 -14.12 -9.56 -0.81
CA ILE A 119 -12.77 -8.99 -0.68
C ILE A 119 -11.69 -9.83 -1.40
N THR A 120 -12.03 -11.05 -1.82
CA THR A 120 -11.10 -12.02 -2.44
C THR A 120 -10.31 -11.41 -3.61
N GLY A 121 -10.97 -10.61 -4.46
CA GLY A 121 -10.31 -9.95 -5.58
C GLY A 121 -9.16 -9.04 -5.16
N GLY A 122 -9.33 -8.28 -4.07
CA GLY A 122 -8.27 -7.43 -3.51
C GLY A 122 -7.15 -8.27 -2.89
N LEU A 123 -7.50 -9.32 -2.13
CA LEU A 123 -6.52 -10.22 -1.50
C LEU A 123 -5.68 -11.00 -2.51
N ASN A 124 -6.26 -11.36 -3.66
CA ASN A 124 -5.57 -12.10 -4.72
C ASN A 124 -4.32 -11.39 -5.26
N TYR A 125 -4.22 -10.06 -5.13
CA TYR A 125 -2.98 -9.35 -5.49
C TYR A 125 -1.80 -9.75 -4.58
N TYR A 126 -2.04 -9.97 -3.29
CA TYR A 126 -1.02 -10.44 -2.35
C TYR A 126 -0.65 -11.91 -2.60
N ARG A 127 -1.63 -12.74 -2.98
CA ARG A 127 -1.42 -14.16 -3.34
C ARG A 127 -0.55 -14.34 -4.59
N ASN A 128 -0.48 -13.31 -5.44
CA ASN A 128 0.34 -13.30 -6.65
C ASN A 128 1.76 -12.73 -6.44
N LEU A 129 2.17 -12.35 -5.22
CA LEU A 129 3.47 -11.69 -5.03
C LEU A 129 4.67 -12.51 -5.51
N ASP A 130 4.70 -13.81 -5.19
CA ASP A 130 5.79 -14.69 -5.61
C ASP A 130 5.76 -14.95 -7.12
N LEU A 131 4.57 -15.15 -7.70
CA LEU A 131 4.42 -15.29 -9.15
C LEU A 131 4.85 -14.00 -9.88
N ASN A 132 4.46 -12.82 -9.38
CA ASN A 132 4.90 -11.54 -9.90
C ASN A 132 6.42 -11.40 -9.82
N TRP A 133 7.05 -11.90 -8.75
CA TRP A 133 8.50 -11.93 -8.63
C TRP A 133 9.15 -12.87 -9.67
N GLU A 134 8.56 -14.02 -9.97
CA GLU A 134 9.05 -14.94 -11.01
C GLU A 134 8.95 -14.28 -12.39
N LEU A 135 7.78 -13.73 -12.72
CA LEU A 135 7.48 -13.14 -14.02
C LEU A 135 8.23 -11.82 -14.27
N SER A 136 8.60 -11.09 -13.21
CA SER A 136 9.37 -9.84 -13.33
C SER A 136 10.89 -10.04 -13.42
N ALA A 137 11.39 -11.29 -13.47
CA ALA A 137 12.81 -11.58 -13.58
C ALA A 137 13.53 -10.83 -14.73
N PRO A 138 12.95 -10.68 -15.94
CA PRO A 138 13.58 -9.96 -17.04
C PRO A 138 13.93 -8.49 -16.75
N TRP A 139 13.29 -7.86 -15.76
CA TRP A 139 13.53 -6.47 -15.38
C TRP A 139 14.41 -6.31 -14.13
N THR A 140 15.11 -7.36 -13.72
CA THR A 140 16.06 -7.29 -12.61
C THR A 140 17.16 -6.26 -12.92
N GLY A 141 17.35 -5.28 -12.03
CA GLY A 141 18.33 -4.21 -12.22
C GLY A 141 17.89 -3.06 -13.13
N CYS A 142 16.71 -3.14 -13.74
CA CYS A 142 16.15 -2.04 -14.52
C CYS A 142 15.70 -0.88 -13.62
N GLN A 143 15.83 0.33 -14.14
CA GLN A 143 15.39 1.57 -13.50
C GLN A 143 14.05 2.04 -14.06
N ILE A 144 13.31 2.81 -13.27
CA ILE A 144 12.14 3.56 -13.76
C ILE A 144 12.63 4.82 -14.47
N LYS A 145 12.33 4.94 -15.76
CA LYS A 145 12.84 6.01 -16.65
C LYS A 145 11.82 7.10 -16.99
N VAL A 146 10.72 7.18 -16.25
CA VAL A 146 9.72 8.26 -16.38
C VAL A 146 9.92 9.29 -15.27
N PRO A 147 9.59 10.57 -15.48
CA PRO A 147 9.54 11.57 -14.41
C PRO A 147 8.56 11.16 -13.31
N VAL A 148 8.98 11.29 -12.05
CA VAL A 148 8.20 10.84 -10.89
C VAL A 148 8.13 11.90 -9.81
N LYS A 149 6.93 12.12 -9.28
CA LYS A 149 6.71 12.70 -7.95
C LYS A 149 6.19 11.61 -7.02
N PHE A 150 6.77 11.51 -5.83
CA PHE A 150 6.37 10.53 -4.83
C PHE A 150 5.88 11.22 -3.57
N ILE A 151 4.72 10.82 -3.06
CA ILE A 151 4.07 11.43 -1.90
C ILE A 151 3.69 10.34 -0.89
N VAL A 152 4.00 10.53 0.38
CA VAL A 152 3.68 9.56 1.43
C VAL A 152 3.42 10.26 2.77
N GLY A 153 2.53 9.71 3.58
CA GLY A 153 2.34 10.15 4.96
C GLY A 153 3.44 9.61 5.88
N ASP A 154 3.86 10.36 6.89
CA ASP A 154 4.87 9.92 7.84
C ASP A 154 4.38 8.79 8.78
N GLN A 155 3.06 8.63 8.93
CA GLN A 155 2.40 7.55 9.67
C GLN A 155 2.00 6.36 8.77
N ASP A 156 2.26 6.43 7.47
CA ASP A 156 1.95 5.33 6.54
C ASP A 156 2.71 4.04 6.92
N LEU A 157 1.98 2.92 7.04
CA LEU A 157 2.57 1.61 7.34
C LEU A 157 3.67 1.20 6.36
N THR A 158 3.54 1.55 5.09
CA THR A 158 4.47 1.17 4.04
C THR A 158 5.76 1.97 4.14
N TYR A 159 5.69 3.25 4.54
CA TYR A 159 6.85 4.09 4.82
C TYR A 159 7.60 3.65 6.08
N ASN A 160 6.86 3.17 7.08
CA ASN A 160 7.40 2.65 8.33
C ASN A 160 7.76 1.15 8.27
N SER A 161 7.62 0.52 7.10
CA SER A 161 8.06 -0.86 6.91
C SER A 161 9.59 -0.95 6.85
N PHE A 162 10.12 -2.08 7.35
CA PHE A 162 11.53 -2.40 7.45
C PHE A 162 12.31 -2.02 6.19
N GLY A 163 13.34 -1.18 6.38
CA GLY A 163 14.28 -0.74 5.36
C GLY A 163 13.79 0.36 4.42
N VAL A 164 12.53 0.80 4.45
CA VAL A 164 12.04 1.82 3.48
C VAL A 164 12.64 3.20 3.74
N LYS A 165 12.68 3.65 5.01
CA LYS A 165 13.29 4.94 5.37
C LYS A 165 14.77 4.97 5.00
N ASP A 166 15.50 3.88 5.26
CA ASP A 166 16.91 3.75 4.91
C ASP A 166 17.10 3.74 3.39
N TYR A 167 16.28 2.99 2.67
CA TYR A 167 16.28 2.95 1.20
C TYR A 167 16.09 4.33 0.55
N ILE A 168 15.26 5.17 1.17
CA ILE A 168 15.08 6.57 0.76
C ILE A 168 16.29 7.43 1.16
N ARG A 169 16.66 7.43 2.46
CA ARG A 169 17.71 8.28 3.05
C ARG A 169 19.08 8.03 2.40
N GLU A 170 19.38 6.79 2.06
CA GLU A 170 20.63 6.36 1.44
C GLU A 170 20.63 6.51 -0.10
N GLY A 171 19.61 7.17 -0.66
CA GLY A 171 19.54 7.50 -2.08
C GLY A 171 19.26 6.33 -3.00
N GLN A 172 18.99 5.12 -2.48
CA GLN A 172 18.69 3.95 -3.30
C GLN A 172 17.39 4.11 -4.08
N PHE A 173 16.38 4.77 -3.51
CA PHE A 173 15.15 5.08 -4.24
C PHE A 173 15.42 5.95 -5.48
N LYS A 174 16.18 7.04 -5.32
CA LYS A 174 16.61 7.92 -6.43
C LYS A 174 17.51 7.18 -7.43
N LYS A 175 18.36 6.26 -6.98
CA LYS A 175 19.17 5.41 -7.87
C LYS A 175 18.30 4.52 -8.77
N ASN A 176 17.22 3.95 -8.23
CA ASN A 176 16.32 3.09 -9.01
C ASN A 176 15.28 3.87 -9.81
N VAL A 177 14.98 5.10 -9.39
CA VAL A 177 14.07 6.04 -10.06
C VAL A 177 14.85 7.34 -10.34
N PRO A 178 15.77 7.35 -11.32
CA PRO A 178 16.67 8.49 -11.58
C PRO A 178 15.94 9.81 -11.83
N LEU A 179 14.73 9.78 -12.38
CA LEU A 179 13.90 10.96 -12.63
C LEU A 179 12.87 11.25 -11.52
N LEU A 180 13.10 10.75 -10.30
CA LEU A 180 12.35 11.17 -9.12
C LEU A 180 12.64 12.65 -8.83
N GLU A 181 11.73 13.55 -9.18
CA GLU A 181 11.90 14.99 -8.99
C GLU A 181 11.68 15.40 -7.54
N GLU A 182 10.58 14.93 -6.95
CA GLU A 182 10.13 15.37 -5.63
C GLU A 182 9.70 14.16 -4.80
N LEU A 183 10.18 14.14 -3.56
CA LEU A 183 9.72 13.25 -2.49
C LEU A 183 9.06 14.12 -1.43
N VAL A 184 7.75 13.95 -1.24
CA VAL A 184 6.95 14.66 -0.24
C VAL A 184 6.61 13.68 0.87
N ILE A 185 6.99 14.04 2.11
CA ILE A 185 6.59 13.33 3.33
C ILE A 185 5.63 14.25 4.08
N MET A 186 4.38 13.82 4.22
CA MET A 186 3.32 14.61 4.87
C MET A 186 3.28 14.29 6.37
N GLU A 187 3.52 15.30 7.20
CA GLU A 187 3.54 15.15 8.66
C GLU A 187 2.13 14.90 9.22
N GLY A 188 2.00 13.90 10.09
CA GLY A 188 0.75 13.55 10.75
C GLY A 188 -0.28 12.85 9.86
N VAL A 189 0.11 12.38 8.68
CA VAL A 189 -0.80 11.76 7.70
C VAL A 189 -0.52 10.27 7.59
N ALA A 190 -1.58 9.45 7.54
CA ALA A 190 -1.47 7.99 7.47
C ALA A 190 -1.44 7.49 6.02
N HIS A 191 -2.10 6.36 5.74
CA HIS A 191 -1.98 5.65 4.46
C HIS A 191 -2.88 6.23 3.35
N PHE A 192 -4.12 6.61 3.68
CA PHE A 192 -5.14 7.06 2.72
C PHE A 192 -5.02 8.56 2.41
N ILE A 193 -3.82 9.00 1.99
CA ILE A 193 -3.50 10.42 1.84
C ILE A 193 -4.41 11.17 0.85
N GLY A 194 -4.95 10.47 -0.15
CA GLY A 194 -5.87 11.04 -1.14
C GLY A 194 -7.25 11.39 -0.59
N GLU A 195 -7.67 10.72 0.49
CA GLU A 195 -8.91 11.03 1.21
C GLU A 195 -8.62 11.95 2.40
N GLU A 196 -7.59 11.63 3.19
CA GLU A 196 -7.21 12.40 4.39
C GLU A 196 -6.79 13.84 4.08
N LYS A 197 -6.08 14.05 2.95
CA LYS A 197 -5.51 15.34 2.54
C LYS A 197 -5.81 15.64 1.07
N ALA A 198 -7.05 15.43 0.65
CA ALA A 198 -7.49 15.55 -0.74
C ALA A 198 -7.02 16.84 -1.45
N ASP A 199 -7.19 18.01 -0.82
CA ASP A 199 -6.81 19.29 -1.42
C ASP A 199 -5.29 19.43 -1.63
N GLU A 200 -4.50 19.02 -0.63
CA GLU A 200 -3.03 19.06 -0.71
C GLU A 200 -2.52 18.09 -1.79
N ILE A 201 -3.11 16.90 -1.88
CA ILE A 201 -2.80 15.90 -2.92
C ILE A 201 -3.17 16.41 -4.32
N ASN A 202 -4.37 16.98 -4.48
CA ASN A 202 -4.83 17.55 -5.76
C ASN A 202 -3.90 18.67 -6.24
N LYS A 203 -3.49 19.55 -5.32
CA LYS A 203 -2.51 20.60 -5.62
C LYS A 203 -1.18 20.01 -6.09
N HIS A 204 -0.63 19.01 -5.38
CA HIS A 204 0.61 18.37 -5.79
C HIS A 204 0.54 17.68 -7.16
N ILE A 205 -0.58 17.03 -7.47
CA ILE A 205 -0.83 16.41 -8.77
C ILE A 205 -0.84 17.48 -9.86
N TYR A 206 -1.63 18.53 -9.67
CA TYR A 206 -1.78 19.61 -10.64
C TYR A 206 -0.44 20.29 -10.92
N GLU A 207 0.27 20.75 -9.87
CA GLU A 207 1.56 21.44 -10.01
C GLU A 207 2.62 20.59 -10.70
N PHE A 208 2.66 19.29 -10.43
CA PHE A 208 3.62 18.40 -11.07
C PHE A 208 3.34 18.20 -12.56
N PHE A 209 2.07 17.97 -12.93
CA PHE A 209 1.72 17.76 -14.34
C PHE A 209 1.75 19.03 -15.19
N GLN A 210 1.63 20.23 -14.59
CA GLN A 210 1.84 21.50 -15.30
C GLN A 210 3.27 21.67 -15.87
N LYS A 211 4.25 20.89 -15.41
CA LYS A 211 5.63 20.93 -15.93
C LYS A 211 5.79 20.30 -17.33
N PHE A 212 4.77 19.61 -17.85
CA PHE A 212 4.86 18.76 -19.05
C PHE A 212 3.83 19.11 -20.13
#